data_AF-A0A5J4E7J9-F1
#
_entry.id   AF-A0A5J4E7J9-F1
#
_cell.length_a   1.000
_cell.length_b   1.000
_cell.length_c   1.000
_cell.angle_alpha   90.00
_cell.angle_beta   90.00
_cell.angle_gamma   90.00
#
_symmetry.space_group_name_H-M   'P 1'
#
loop_
_entity.id
_entity.type
_entity.pdbx_description
1 polymer ?
#
loop_
_entity_poly.entity_id
_entity_poly.type
_entity_poly.pdbx_seq_one_letter_code
_entity_poly.pdbx_strand_id
1 'polypeptide(L)'
;MQQCREGGDHEVWRRGGSITEKFSQGSYRNKWYQTGNSHGAFCAIGIHSQWIYIDPLAEVVIVKLSSQGDPLNAELAAANLRAFEAICAAI
;
A
#
# COMPACT_ATOMS: atom_id res chain seq x y z
N MET A 1 -8.83 12.37 5.84
CA MET A 1 -7.81 12.06 4.81
C MET A 1 -6.41 12.46 5.22
N GLN A 2 -6.18 13.69 5.71
CA GLN A 2 -4.83 14.19 6.07
C GLN A 2 -4.04 13.26 7.01
N GLN A 3 -4.65 12.83 8.11
CA GLN A 3 -4.01 11.91 9.07
C GLN A 3 -3.75 10.50 8.52
N CYS A 4 -4.41 10.09 7.44
CA CYS A 4 -4.15 8.82 6.78
C CYS A 4 -2.90 8.88 5.89
N ARG A 5 -2.50 10.08 5.44
CA ARG A 5 -1.32 10.31 4.61
C ARG A 5 -0.05 10.47 5.43
N GLU A 6 -0.13 11.12 6.59
CA GLU A 6 1.02 11.47 7.44
C GLU A 6 1.76 10.26 8.04
N GLY A 7 1.13 9.08 8.02
CA GLY A 7 1.77 7.84 8.46
C GLY A 7 1.95 7.70 9.96
N GLY A 8 2.42 6.52 10.37
CA GLY A 8 2.70 6.15 11.75
C GLY A 8 4.16 6.36 12.13
N ASP A 9 4.51 5.88 13.32
CA ASP A 9 5.90 5.80 13.76
C ASP A 9 6.62 4.67 13.00
N HIS A 10 7.72 5.02 12.32
CA HIS A 10 8.49 4.09 11.49
C HIS A 10 9.31 3.08 12.32
N GLU A 11 9.75 3.44 13.53
CA GLU A 11 10.46 2.51 14.42
C GLU A 11 9.50 1.51 15.05
N VAL A 12 8.26 1.93 15.36
CA VAL A 12 7.20 1.00 15.74
C VAL A 12 6.87 0.07 14.58
N TRP A 13 6.77 0.61 13.36
CA TRP A 13 6.50 -0.18 12.16
C TRP A 13 7.56 -1.25 11.93
N ARG A 14 8.85 -0.92 11.94
CA ARG A 14 9.95 -1.88 11.69
C ARG A 14 9.99 -3.08 12.64
N ARG A 15 9.40 -2.96 13.84
CA ARG A 15 9.29 -4.06 14.81
C ARG A 15 8.13 -5.02 14.52
N GLY A 16 7.31 -4.75 13.50
CA GLY A 16 6.18 -5.58 13.09
C GLY A 16 6.59 -6.84 12.31
N GLY A 17 5.61 -7.73 12.10
CA GLY A 17 5.78 -8.97 11.33
C GLY A 17 5.73 -8.78 9.81
N SER A 18 5.42 -9.84 9.05
CA SER A 18 5.58 -9.96 7.59
C SER A 18 5.08 -8.80 6.71
N ILE A 19 4.12 -7.98 7.15
CA ILE A 19 3.67 -6.81 6.40
C ILE A 19 4.76 -5.73 6.27
N THR A 20 5.72 -5.70 7.20
CA THR A 20 6.86 -4.77 7.17
C THR A 20 7.84 -5.08 6.05
N GLU A 21 7.97 -6.35 5.67
CA GLU A 21 8.80 -6.76 4.52
C GLU A 21 8.23 -6.22 3.20
N LYS A 22 6.89 -6.16 3.09
CA LYS A 22 6.20 -5.58 1.93
C LYS A 22 6.39 -4.06 1.84
N PHE A 23 6.43 -3.36 2.98
CA PHE A 23 6.63 -1.91 3.06
C PHE A 23 7.81 -1.60 3.99
N SER A 24 9.03 -1.84 3.52
CA SER A 24 10.24 -1.75 4.35
C SER A 24 10.52 -0.34 4.89
N GLN A 25 10.11 0.69 4.16
CA GLN A 25 10.14 2.10 4.58
C GLN A 25 8.76 2.63 4.99
N GLY A 26 7.80 1.72 5.14
CA GLY A 26 6.42 2.05 5.42
C GLY A 26 6.16 2.49 6.85
N SER A 27 4.90 2.75 7.11
CA SER A 27 4.33 2.91 8.44
C SER A 27 2.84 2.54 8.40
N TYR A 28 2.16 2.67 9.53
CA TYR A 28 0.72 2.45 9.60
C TYR A 28 0.04 3.44 10.53
N ARG A 29 -1.05 4.05 10.07
CA ARG A 29 -1.86 5.00 10.86
C ARG A 29 -3.30 4.97 10.40
N ASN A 30 -4.24 5.06 11.34
CA ASN A 30 -5.68 5.23 11.05
C ASN A 30 -6.25 4.21 10.05
N LYS A 31 -5.78 2.97 10.14
CA LYS A 31 -6.17 1.85 9.26
C LYS A 31 -5.62 1.88 7.82
N TRP A 32 -4.64 2.74 7.55
CA TRP A 32 -3.94 2.85 6.26
C TRP A 32 -2.48 2.44 6.38
N TYR A 33 -2.00 1.70 5.38
CA TYR A 33 -0.59 1.37 5.17
C TYR A 33 0.06 2.47 4.36
N GLN A 34 1.19 2.98 4.83
CA GLN A 34 2.06 3.85 4.05
C GLN A 34 3.10 2.97 3.35
N THR A 35 3.26 3.15 2.05
CA THR A 35 4.18 2.32 1.26
C THR A 35 5.65 2.65 1.55
N GLY A 36 5.92 3.92 1.91
CA GLY A 36 7.27 4.45 2.03
C GLY A 36 7.95 4.74 0.69
N ASN A 37 7.20 4.69 -0.42
CA ASN A 37 7.74 5.07 -1.73
C ASN A 37 7.88 6.61 -1.85
N SER A 38 8.62 7.06 -2.86
CA SER A 38 8.94 8.48 -3.07
C SER A 38 7.72 9.36 -3.36
N HIS A 39 6.62 8.77 -3.83
CA HIS A 39 5.37 9.46 -4.12
C HIS A 39 4.52 9.71 -2.85
N GLY A 40 4.90 9.10 -1.73
CA GLY A 40 4.12 9.16 -0.50
C GLY A 40 2.78 8.43 -0.65
N ALA A 41 2.76 7.36 -1.45
CA ALA A 41 1.55 6.60 -1.68
C ALA A 41 1.16 5.78 -0.45
N PHE A 42 -0.14 5.60 -0.27
CA PHE A 42 -0.72 4.88 0.86
C PHE A 42 -1.93 4.06 0.41
N CYS A 43 -2.23 2.99 1.14
CA CYS A 43 -3.26 2.05 0.72
C CYS A 43 -4.00 1.36 1.86
N ALA A 44 -5.19 0.88 1.54
CA ALA A 44 -5.95 -0.08 2.32
C ALA A 44 -5.94 -1.41 1.57
N ILE A 45 -5.67 -2.50 2.28
CA ILE A 45 -5.50 -3.85 1.71
C ILE A 45 -6.50 -4.78 2.38
N GLY A 46 -7.25 -5.52 1.58
CA GLY A 46 -8.07 -6.63 2.03
C GLY A 46 -7.53 -7.97 1.53
N ILE A 47 -7.86 -9.05 2.24
CA ILE A 47 -7.60 -10.42 1.79
C ILE A 47 -8.28 -10.70 0.43
N HIS A 48 -7.85 -11.75 -0.26
CA HIS A 48 -8.31 -12.05 -1.63
C HIS A 48 -7.99 -10.92 -2.63
N SER A 49 -6.90 -10.17 -2.37
CA SER A 49 -6.34 -9.10 -3.19
C SER A 49 -7.23 -7.87 -3.41
N GLN A 50 -7.97 -7.41 -2.40
CA GLN A 50 -8.65 -6.10 -2.47
C GLN A 50 -7.67 -4.96 -2.23
N TRP A 51 -7.78 -3.87 -3.00
CA TRP A 51 -6.94 -2.68 -2.81
C TRP A 51 -7.72 -1.39 -2.99
N ILE A 52 -7.41 -0.42 -2.13
CA ILE A 52 -7.58 1.00 -2.40
C ILE A 52 -6.19 1.61 -2.29
N TYR A 53 -5.63 2.09 -3.39
CA TYR A 53 -4.30 2.68 -3.46
C TYR A 53 -4.43 4.14 -3.88
N ILE A 54 -3.72 5.03 -3.18
CA ILE A 54 -3.79 6.47 -3.40
C ILE A 54 -2.37 6.99 -3.56
N ASP A 55 -2.11 7.61 -4.71
CA ASP A 55 -0.87 8.33 -5.01
C ASP A 55 -1.18 9.84 -5.05
N PRO A 56 -0.78 10.60 -4.02
CA PRO A 56 -1.06 12.02 -3.94
C PRO A 56 -0.16 12.86 -4.85
N LEU A 57 0.98 12.35 -5.32
CA LEU A 57 1.88 13.08 -6.21
C LEU A 57 1.39 13.01 -7.65
N ALA A 58 0.95 11.83 -8.09
CA ALA A 58 0.36 11.62 -9.41
C ALA A 58 -1.13 12.01 -9.48
N GLU A 59 -1.75 12.39 -8.35
CA GLU A 59 -3.18 12.68 -8.23
C GLU A 59 -4.09 11.51 -8.68
N VAL A 60 -3.68 10.28 -8.35
CA VAL A 60 -4.31 9.05 -8.81
C VAL A 60 -4.89 8.25 -7.65
N VAL A 61 -6.10 7.71 -7.87
CA VAL A 61 -6.73 6.71 -6.98
C VAL A 61 -7.01 5.44 -7.78
N ILE A 62 -6.55 4.31 -7.27
CA ILE A 62 -6.79 2.99 -7.87
C ILE A 62 -7.62 2.15 -6.89
N VAL A 63 -8.77 1.67 -7.38
CA VAL A 63 -9.60 0.69 -6.67
C VAL A 63 -9.52 -0.63 -7.41
N LYS A 64 -9.10 -1.69 -6.72
CA LYS A 64 -9.03 -3.04 -7.28
C LYS A 64 -9.88 -3.99 -6.44
N LEU A 65 -10.96 -4.47 -7.03
CA LEU A 65 -11.82 -5.50 -6.46
C LEU A 65 -11.43 -6.88 -7.02
N SER A 66 -11.46 -7.93 -6.20
CA SER A 66 -11.19 -9.29 -6.68
C SER A 66 -11.76 -10.39 -5.78
N SER A 67 -11.45 -11.64 -6.10
CA SER A 67 -11.87 -12.83 -5.35
C SER A 67 -10.80 -13.93 -5.46
N GLN A 68 -9.52 -13.55 -5.32
CA GLN A 68 -8.39 -14.48 -5.51
C GLN A 68 -8.48 -15.68 -4.55
N GLY A 69 -8.17 -16.87 -5.05
CA GLY A 69 -8.32 -18.11 -4.25
C GLY A 69 -7.46 -18.12 -2.98
N ASP A 70 -6.21 -17.70 -3.09
CA ASP A 70 -5.34 -17.49 -1.93
C ASP A 70 -5.63 -16.13 -1.28
N PRO A 71 -6.06 -16.09 0.00
CA PRO A 71 -6.37 -14.85 0.69
C PRO A 71 -5.14 -13.95 0.93
N LEU A 72 -3.92 -14.51 0.99
CA LEU A 72 -2.70 -13.82 1.43
C LEU A 72 -1.53 -13.98 0.44
N ASN A 73 -1.82 -14.02 -0.86
CA ASN A 73 -0.80 -14.18 -1.90
C ASN A 73 0.18 -12.99 -1.95
N ALA A 74 1.40 -13.18 -1.43
CA ALA A 74 2.42 -12.15 -1.33
C ALA A 74 3.00 -11.73 -2.69
N GLU A 75 3.21 -12.69 -3.60
CA GLU A 75 3.76 -12.44 -4.93
C GLU A 75 2.80 -11.58 -5.78
N LEU A 76 1.52 -11.93 -5.78
CA LEU A 76 0.48 -11.15 -6.43
C LEU A 76 0.32 -9.77 -5.80
N ALA A 77 0.46 -9.65 -4.48
CA ALA A 77 0.46 -8.34 -3.82
C ALA A 77 1.63 -7.45 -4.31
N ALA A 78 2.83 -8.01 -4.45
CA ALA A 78 3.98 -7.30 -4.98
C ALA A 78 3.79 -6.93 -6.48
N ALA A 79 3.18 -7.81 -7.27
CA ALA A 79 2.84 -7.52 -8.66
C ALA A 79 1.81 -6.40 -8.80
N ASN A 80 0.77 -6.38 -7.95
CA ASN A 80 -0.21 -5.29 -7.91
C ASN A 80 0.44 -3.94 -7.58
N LEU A 81 1.32 -3.89 -6.57
CA LEU A 81 2.04 -2.65 -6.22
C LEU A 81 2.86 -2.13 -7.39
N ARG A 82 3.66 -2.99 -8.05
CA ARG A 82 4.42 -2.59 -9.26
C ARG A 82 3.52 -2.07 -10.38
N ALA A 83 2.36 -2.70 -10.59
CA ALA A 83 1.40 -2.24 -11.59
C ALA A 83 0.81 -0.87 -11.24
N PHE A 84 0.48 -0.63 -9.97
CA PHE A 84 -0.04 0.66 -9.52
C PHE A 84 1.00 1.77 -9.65
N GLU A 85 2.24 1.51 -9.27
CA GLU A 85 3.36 2.44 -9.44
C GLU A 85 3.62 2.74 -10.92
N ALA A 86 3.56 1.72 -11.78
CA ALA A 86 3.72 1.90 -13.23
C ALA A 86 2.59 2.74 -13.84
N ILE A 87 1.34 2.57 -13.39
CA ILE A 87 0.22 3.43 -13.80
C ILE A 87 0.48 4.87 -13.37
N CYS A 88 0.87 5.11 -12.11
CA CYS A 88 1.11 6.46 -11.61
C CYS A 88 2.29 7.15 -12.29
N ALA A 89 3.32 6.40 -12.70
CA ALA A 89 4.47 6.93 -13.42
C ALA A 89 4.18 7.27 -14.90
N ALA A 90 3.06 6.80 -15.44
CA ALA A 90 2.69 6.98 -16.85
C ALA A 90 1.72 8.15 -17.09
N ILE A 91 1.33 8.88 -16.04
CA ILE A 91 0.36 9.97 -16.09
C ILE A 91 1.07 11.30 -15.80
#